data_AF-A0A5C6DT39-F1
#
_entry.id   AF-A0A5C6DT39-F1
#
_cell.length_a   1.000
_cell.length_b   1.000
_cell.length_c   1.000
_cell.angle_alpha   90.00
_cell.angle_beta   90.00
_cell.angle_gamma   90.00
#
_symmetry.space_group_name_H-M   'P 1'
#
loop_
_entity.id
_entity.type
_entity.pdbx_description
1 polymer ?
#
loop_
_entity_poly.entity_id
_entity_poly.type
_entity_poly.pdbx_seq_one_letter_code
_entity_poly.pdbx_strand_id
1 'polypeptide(L)'
;MIREAIIRKIVERDLAGDSLLEDEVRRDEELLHAAAIEDFGSWETALEYSGVRARDVGRSRDLGAERTAQQLRRLCTTGYDLGALVNRSRDRPLYEAALRHHGSWRAALTAAGISLANVSRRRPENFDRETMILWLQQRQAAGESLIYTEVCLENRDKAMAIRRTFGSWKAALAMAKIE
;
A
#
# COMPACT_ATOMS: atom_id res chain seq x y z
N MET A 1 -17.08 13.66 4.39
CA MET A 1 -16.09 12.73 4.99
C MET A 1 -14.74 13.44 4.99
N ILE A 2 -13.75 13.04 5.80
CA ILE A 2 -12.37 13.53 5.60
C ILE A 2 -11.79 12.75 4.40
N ARG A 3 -11.05 13.37 3.47
CA ARG A 3 -10.43 12.71 2.30
C ARG A 3 -9.79 11.35 2.58
N GLU A 4 -9.15 11.19 3.73
CA GLU A 4 -8.57 9.92 4.17
C GLU A 4 -9.59 8.78 4.35
N ALA A 5 -10.81 9.09 4.77
CA ALA A 5 -11.88 8.09 4.96
C ALA A 5 -12.37 7.55 3.62
N ILE A 6 -12.47 8.40 2.59
CA ILE A 6 -12.84 7.99 1.23
C ILE A 6 -11.76 7.07 0.66
N ILE A 7 -10.49 7.47 0.76
CA ILE A 7 -9.34 6.64 0.34
C ILE A 7 -9.38 5.28 1.05
N ARG A 8 -9.56 5.28 2.37
CA ARG A 8 -9.63 4.02 3.15
C ARG A 8 -10.75 3.12 2.63
N LYS A 9 -11.93 3.67 2.34
CA LYS A 9 -13.08 2.89 1.90
C LYS A 9 -12.94 2.34 0.47
N ILE A 10 -12.33 3.11 -0.43
CA ILE A 10 -11.97 2.62 -1.77
C ILE A 10 -10.99 1.44 -1.66
N VAL A 11 -9.97 1.56 -0.80
CA VAL A 11 -9.01 0.48 -0.57
C VAL A 11 -9.67 -0.74 0.08
N GLU A 12 -10.61 -0.55 1.02
CA GLU A 12 -11.38 -1.66 1.61
C GLU A 12 -12.17 -2.42 0.54
N ARG A 13 -12.84 -1.70 -0.38
CA ARG A 13 -13.58 -2.28 -1.50
C ARG A 13 -12.67 -3.05 -2.47
N ASP A 14 -11.51 -2.47 -2.81
CA ASP A 14 -10.47 -3.14 -3.64
C ASP A 14 -9.99 -4.46 -3.01
N LEU A 15 -9.72 -4.44 -1.70
CA LEU A 15 -9.25 -5.60 -0.95
C LEU A 15 -10.33 -6.66 -0.71
N ALA A 16 -11.61 -6.26 -0.67
CA ALA A 16 -12.73 -7.19 -0.61
C ALA A 16 -12.95 -7.91 -1.97
N GLY A 17 -12.32 -7.43 -3.04
CA GLY A 17 -12.57 -7.89 -4.41
C GLY A 17 -13.90 -7.38 -4.97
N ASP A 18 -14.49 -6.39 -4.31
CA ASP A 18 -15.67 -5.70 -4.78
C ASP A 18 -15.30 -4.81 -5.97
N SER A 19 -16.26 -4.59 -6.86
CA SER A 19 -16.00 -3.86 -8.09
C SER A 19 -15.73 -2.39 -7.82
N LEU A 20 -14.65 -1.88 -8.40
CA LEU A 20 -14.32 -0.45 -8.39
C LEU A 20 -14.83 0.26 -9.66
N LEU A 21 -15.56 -0.44 -10.54
CA LEU A 21 -16.15 0.17 -11.73
C LEU A 21 -17.11 1.27 -11.28
N GLU A 22 -16.92 2.48 -11.81
CA GLU A 22 -17.66 3.66 -11.37
C GLU A 22 -19.17 3.43 -11.40
N ASP A 23 -19.67 2.81 -12.47
CA ASP A 23 -21.10 2.50 -12.61
C ASP A 23 -21.64 1.53 -11.55
N GLU A 24 -20.82 0.59 -11.10
CA GLU A 24 -21.20 -0.38 -10.06
C GLU A 24 -21.08 0.24 -8.67
N VAL A 25 -20.03 1.02 -8.40
CA VAL A 25 -19.89 1.76 -7.14
C VAL A 25 -20.99 2.80 -6.97
N ARG A 26 -21.33 3.53 -8.04
CA ARG A 26 -22.43 4.49 -8.04
C ARG A 26 -23.77 3.84 -7.71
N ARG A 27 -23.96 2.57 -8.09
CA ARG A 27 -25.17 1.79 -7.80
C ARG A 27 -25.17 1.19 -6.39
N ASP A 28 -24.06 0.59 -5.98
CA ASP A 28 -23.96 -0.19 -4.73
C ASP A 28 -23.66 0.69 -3.51
N GLU A 29 -22.89 1.76 -3.69
CA GLU A 29 -22.40 2.66 -2.65
C GLU A 29 -22.43 4.13 -3.11
N GLU A 30 -23.61 4.64 -3.43
CA GLU A 30 -23.83 6.01 -3.93
C GLU A 30 -23.19 7.09 -3.05
N LEU A 31 -23.24 6.95 -1.72
CA LEU A 31 -22.64 7.90 -0.78
C LEU A 31 -21.11 7.95 -0.86
N LEU A 32 -20.46 6.81 -1.16
CA LEU A 32 -19.01 6.76 -1.36
C LEU A 32 -18.64 7.44 -2.68
N HIS A 33 -19.39 7.15 -3.75
CA HIS A 33 -19.20 7.76 -5.07
C HIS A 33 -19.37 9.27 -4.99
N ALA A 34 -20.50 9.76 -4.48
CA ALA A 34 -20.79 11.18 -4.36
C ALA A 34 -19.72 11.94 -3.56
N ALA A 35 -19.30 11.38 -2.41
CA ALA A 35 -18.24 11.98 -1.60
C ALA A 35 -16.89 12.00 -2.33
N ALA A 36 -16.56 10.95 -3.09
CA ALA A 36 -15.34 10.90 -3.88
C ALA A 36 -15.34 11.96 -5.00
N ILE A 37 -16.48 12.16 -5.68
CA ILE A 37 -16.64 13.23 -6.68
C ILE A 37 -16.47 14.61 -6.04
N GLU A 38 -17.10 14.84 -4.88
CA GLU A 38 -17.04 16.12 -4.18
C GLU A 38 -15.61 16.48 -3.72
N ASP A 39 -14.88 15.51 -3.15
CA ASP A 39 -13.56 15.77 -2.55
C ASP A 39 -12.39 15.71 -3.54
N PHE A 40 -12.48 14.86 -4.58
CA PHE A 40 -11.40 14.59 -5.54
C PHE A 40 -11.72 15.05 -6.97
N GLY A 41 -12.95 15.50 -7.24
CA GLY A 41 -13.40 15.97 -8.56
C GLY A 41 -13.81 14.87 -9.53
N SER A 42 -13.24 13.67 -9.42
CA SER A 42 -13.62 12.50 -10.22
C SER A 42 -13.36 11.18 -9.49
N TRP A 43 -14.07 10.12 -9.89
CA TRP A 43 -13.85 8.78 -9.35
C TRP A 43 -12.46 8.25 -9.72
N GLU A 44 -12.01 8.50 -10.95
CA GLU A 44 -10.66 8.16 -11.41
C GLU A 44 -9.57 8.80 -10.54
N THR A 45 -9.71 10.09 -10.23
CA THR A 45 -8.77 10.79 -9.34
C THR A 45 -8.79 10.16 -7.94
N ALA A 46 -9.97 9.88 -7.37
CA ALA A 46 -10.06 9.22 -6.07
C ALA A 46 -9.36 7.84 -6.06
N LEU A 47 -9.50 7.07 -7.15
CA LEU A 47 -8.80 5.81 -7.35
C LEU A 47 -7.28 6.01 -7.38
N GLU A 48 -6.77 6.99 -8.13
CA GLU A 48 -5.33 7.28 -8.18
C GLU A 48 -4.76 7.64 -6.81
N TYR A 49 -5.46 8.49 -6.04
CA TYR A 49 -5.08 8.83 -4.67
C TYR A 49 -5.15 7.63 -3.71
N SER A 50 -5.99 6.64 -4.01
CA SER A 50 -6.04 5.36 -3.29
C SER A 50 -4.97 4.36 -3.74
N GLY A 51 -4.16 4.70 -4.76
CA GLY A 51 -3.16 3.82 -5.35
C GLY A 51 -3.72 2.80 -6.34
N VAL A 52 -4.97 2.97 -6.77
CA VAL A 52 -5.63 2.18 -7.80
C VAL A 52 -5.50 2.90 -9.14
N ARG A 53 -4.92 2.26 -10.16
CA ARG A 53 -4.96 2.81 -11.52
C ARG A 53 -6.32 2.54 -12.14
N ALA A 54 -7.00 3.56 -12.66
CA ALA A 54 -8.33 3.41 -13.26
C ALA A 54 -8.39 2.35 -14.38
N ARG A 55 -7.32 2.22 -15.18
CA ARG A 55 -7.21 1.16 -16.21
C ARG A 55 -7.22 -0.27 -15.66
N ASP A 56 -6.92 -0.46 -14.37
CA ASP A 56 -6.87 -1.77 -13.71
C ASP A 56 -8.23 -2.16 -13.12
N VAL A 57 -9.17 -1.20 -13.01
CA VAL A 57 -10.51 -1.37 -12.40
C VAL A 57 -11.38 -2.39 -13.13
N GLY A 58 -11.27 -2.47 -14.47
CA GLY A 58 -12.04 -3.39 -15.31
C GLY A 58 -11.33 -4.70 -15.70
N ARG A 59 -10.05 -4.89 -15.35
CA ARG A 59 -9.26 -6.05 -15.82
C ARG A 59 -9.39 -7.26 -14.89
N SER A 60 -10.41 -8.09 -15.14
CA SER A 60 -10.67 -9.44 -14.60
C SER A 60 -10.62 -9.60 -13.06
N ARG A 61 -11.67 -10.25 -12.52
CA ARG A 61 -11.71 -10.82 -11.17
C ARG A 61 -10.67 -11.92 -10.94
N ASP A 62 -9.99 -12.37 -11.99
CA ASP A 62 -8.90 -13.31 -11.89
C ASP A 62 -7.64 -12.62 -11.36
N LEU A 63 -7.25 -13.02 -10.16
CA LEU A 63 -5.97 -12.71 -9.56
C LEU A 63 -4.85 -13.47 -10.29
N GLY A 64 -4.53 -13.04 -11.52
CA GLY A 64 -3.33 -13.48 -12.21
C GLY A 64 -2.07 -13.11 -11.42
N ALA A 65 -0.92 -13.66 -11.81
CA ALA A 65 0.34 -13.46 -11.09
C ALA A 65 0.69 -11.97 -10.90
N GLU A 66 0.56 -11.15 -11.95
CA GLU A 66 0.87 -9.72 -11.89
C GLU A 66 -0.08 -8.94 -10.97
N ARG A 67 -1.39 -9.21 -11.05
CA ARG A 67 -2.38 -8.55 -10.19
C ARG A 67 -2.21 -8.94 -8.73
N THR A 68 -1.92 -10.22 -8.48
CA THR A 68 -1.55 -10.74 -7.15
C THR A 68 -0.34 -9.99 -6.60
N ALA A 69 0.73 -9.85 -7.39
CA ALA A 69 1.91 -9.09 -6.98
C ALA A 69 1.58 -7.61 -6.69
N GLN A 70 0.76 -6.98 -7.52
CA GLN A 70 0.33 -5.59 -7.33
C GLN A 70 -0.43 -5.42 -6.00
N GLN A 71 -1.36 -6.32 -5.68
CA GLN A 71 -2.11 -6.28 -4.41
C GLN A 71 -1.18 -6.51 -3.20
N LEU A 72 -0.22 -7.44 -3.29
CA LEU A 72 0.77 -7.63 -2.24
C LEU A 72 1.63 -6.37 -2.02
N ARG A 73 2.02 -5.66 -3.08
CA ARG A 73 2.71 -4.36 -2.96
C ARG A 73 1.84 -3.31 -2.28
N ARG A 74 0.54 -3.25 -2.59
CA ARG A 74 -0.40 -2.34 -1.91
C ARG A 74 -0.53 -2.66 -0.43
N LEU A 75 -0.65 -3.94 -0.07
CA LEU A 75 -0.58 -4.36 1.34
C LEU A 75 0.74 -3.94 1.99
N CYS A 76 1.83 -3.92 1.21
CA CYS A 76 3.14 -3.46 1.65
C CYS A 76 3.15 -1.98 2.08
N THR A 77 2.61 -1.12 1.21
CA THR A 77 2.76 0.34 1.32
C THR A 77 1.69 1.01 2.18
N THR A 78 0.53 0.36 2.36
CA THR A 78 -0.62 0.95 3.09
C THR A 78 -0.61 0.69 4.59
N GLY A 79 0.31 -0.14 5.10
CA GLY A 79 0.41 -0.43 6.54
C GLY A 79 -0.30 -1.70 7.00
N TYR A 80 -0.99 -2.42 6.09
CA TYR A 80 -1.65 -3.69 6.38
C TYR A 80 -0.69 -4.83 6.75
N ASP A 81 -1.19 -5.82 7.49
CA ASP A 81 -0.41 -7.00 7.85
C ASP A 81 -0.07 -7.84 6.60
N LEU A 82 1.18 -8.29 6.49
CA LEU A 82 1.67 -9.20 5.44
C LEU A 82 1.71 -10.66 5.91
N GLY A 83 1.28 -10.95 7.13
CA GLY A 83 1.22 -12.28 7.70
C GLY A 83 0.26 -13.17 6.93
N ALA A 84 0.73 -14.35 6.52
CA ALA A 84 -0.04 -15.31 5.73
C ALA A 84 -1.37 -15.69 6.40
N LEU A 85 -1.37 -15.93 7.71
CA LEU A 85 -2.59 -16.31 8.44
C LEU A 85 -3.62 -15.18 8.51
N VAL A 86 -3.16 -13.94 8.70
CA VAL A 86 -4.03 -12.76 8.74
C VAL A 86 -4.65 -12.50 7.37
N ASN A 87 -3.87 -12.70 6.30
CA ASN A 87 -4.38 -12.55 4.93
C ASN A 87 -5.27 -13.69 4.50
N ARG A 88 -5.00 -14.93 4.96
CA ARG A 88 -5.90 -16.07 4.72
C ARG A 88 -7.31 -15.84 5.27
N SER A 89 -7.44 -15.17 6.41
CA SER A 89 -8.75 -14.85 7.00
C SER A 89 -9.36 -13.56 6.44
N ARG A 90 -8.55 -12.54 6.16
CA ARG A 90 -9.02 -11.25 5.64
C ARG A 90 -9.38 -11.29 4.15
N ASP A 91 -8.52 -11.89 3.34
CA ASP A 91 -8.60 -11.90 1.88
C ASP A 91 -8.16 -13.28 1.37
N ARG A 92 -9.11 -14.21 1.50
CA ARG A 92 -8.94 -15.61 1.08
C ARG A 92 -8.59 -15.72 -0.41
N PRO A 93 -9.24 -14.98 -1.34
CA PRO A 93 -8.87 -15.01 -2.76
C PRO A 93 -7.41 -14.63 -3.03
N LEU A 94 -6.91 -13.53 -2.44
CA LEU A 94 -5.51 -13.12 -2.58
C LEU A 94 -4.55 -14.18 -2.02
N TYR A 95 -4.88 -14.75 -0.86
CA TYR A 95 -4.10 -15.85 -0.29
C TYR A 95 -4.01 -17.05 -1.24
N GLU A 96 -5.13 -17.50 -1.78
CA GLU A 96 -5.17 -18.65 -2.69
C GLU A 96 -4.48 -18.34 -4.03
N ALA A 97 -4.61 -17.13 -4.56
CA ALA A 97 -3.92 -16.70 -5.77
C ALA A 97 -2.40 -16.65 -5.58
N ALA A 98 -1.93 -16.13 -4.44
CA ALA A 98 -0.51 -16.15 -4.08
C ALA A 98 0.06 -17.57 -4.06
N LEU A 99 -0.68 -18.53 -3.49
CA LEU A 99 -0.29 -19.94 -3.53
C LEU A 99 -0.33 -20.52 -4.95
N ARG A 100 -1.38 -20.23 -5.72
CA ARG A 100 -1.57 -20.76 -7.08
C ARG A 100 -0.47 -20.32 -8.04
N HIS A 101 -0.07 -19.04 -8.00
CA HIS A 101 0.84 -18.46 -8.98
C HIS A 101 2.31 -18.49 -8.56
N HIS A 102 2.59 -18.52 -7.25
CA HIS A 102 3.96 -18.44 -6.73
C HIS A 102 4.33 -19.60 -5.79
N GLY A 103 3.42 -20.55 -5.56
CA GLY A 103 3.64 -21.76 -4.76
C GLY A 103 3.55 -21.55 -3.24
N SER A 104 3.94 -20.37 -2.73
CA SER A 104 3.81 -20.02 -1.32
C SER A 104 3.57 -18.52 -1.12
N TRP A 105 2.96 -18.15 0.01
CA TRP A 105 2.76 -16.74 0.35
C TRP A 105 4.10 -15.97 0.45
N ARG A 106 5.13 -16.60 1.03
CA ARG A 106 6.48 -16.01 1.09
C ARG A 106 7.07 -15.79 -0.29
N ALA A 107 6.95 -16.77 -1.19
CA ALA A 107 7.41 -16.65 -2.56
C ALA A 107 6.65 -15.57 -3.33
N ALA A 108 5.34 -15.42 -3.10
CA ALA A 108 4.55 -14.35 -3.71
C ALA A 108 5.00 -12.96 -3.25
N LEU A 109 5.28 -12.78 -1.96
CA LEU A 109 5.84 -11.54 -1.43
C LEU A 109 7.21 -11.23 -2.07
N THR A 110 8.10 -12.22 -2.18
CA THR A 110 9.40 -12.06 -2.84
C THR A 110 9.24 -11.72 -4.32
N ALA A 111 8.35 -12.40 -5.04
CA ALA A 111 8.04 -12.12 -6.45
C ALA A 111 7.45 -10.71 -6.65
N ALA A 112 6.70 -10.22 -5.65
CA ALA A 112 6.24 -8.84 -5.60
C ALA A 112 7.35 -7.83 -5.24
N GLY A 113 8.61 -8.25 -5.09
CA GLY A 113 9.75 -7.39 -4.76
C GLY A 113 9.81 -6.98 -3.29
N ILE A 114 9.09 -7.65 -2.40
CA ILE A 114 9.05 -7.32 -0.98
C ILE A 114 10.19 -8.05 -0.25
N SER A 115 11.06 -7.28 0.40
CA SER A 115 12.17 -7.80 1.19
C SER A 115 11.71 -8.38 2.52
N LEU A 116 11.69 -9.70 2.64
CA LEU A 116 11.25 -10.40 3.84
C LEU A 116 12.12 -10.18 5.08
N ALA A 117 13.31 -9.59 4.94
CA ALA A 117 14.18 -9.26 6.06
C ALA A 117 13.63 -8.08 6.90
N ASN A 118 12.92 -7.15 6.25
CA ASN A 118 12.57 -5.86 6.83
C ASN A 118 11.05 -5.58 6.79
N VAL A 119 10.22 -6.64 6.81
CA VAL A 119 8.75 -6.52 6.71
C VAL A 119 8.02 -6.40 8.04
N SER A 120 8.75 -6.42 9.15
CA SER A 120 8.15 -6.34 10.49
C SER A 120 7.34 -5.05 10.67
N ARG A 121 6.20 -5.14 11.37
CA ARG A 121 5.44 -3.95 11.77
C ARG A 121 6.06 -3.24 12.97
N ARG A 122 6.90 -3.95 13.72
CA ARG A 122 7.60 -3.41 14.89
C ARG A 122 8.69 -2.46 14.43
N ARG A 123 8.84 -1.36 15.17
CA ARG A 123 9.96 -0.46 15.00
C ARG A 123 11.26 -1.24 15.29
N PRO A 124 12.31 -1.11 14.45
CA PRO A 124 13.62 -1.68 14.77
C PRO A 124 14.16 -1.16 16.11
N GLU A 125 15.00 -1.95 16.77
CA GLU A 125 15.67 -1.51 17.99
C GLU A 125 16.55 -0.30 17.72
N ASN A 126 16.63 0.63 18.68
CA ASN A 126 17.44 1.86 18.60
C ASN A 126 17.14 2.74 17.36
N PHE A 127 15.92 2.68 16.84
CA PHE A 127 15.48 3.49 15.70
C PHE A 127 14.60 4.65 16.18
N ASP A 128 15.23 5.61 16.84
CA ASP A 128 14.64 6.86 17.33
C ASP A 128 14.58 7.97 16.27
N ARG A 129 14.15 9.18 16.66
CA ARG A 129 13.97 10.30 15.72
C ARG A 129 15.28 10.70 15.03
N GLU A 130 16.41 10.69 15.74
CA GLU A 130 17.70 11.14 15.20
C GLU A 130 18.27 10.11 14.24
N THR A 131 18.27 8.84 14.64
CA THR A 131 18.69 7.71 13.80
C THR A 131 17.81 7.56 12.55
N MET A 132 16.52 7.88 12.62
CA MET A 132 15.64 7.95 11.45
C MET A 132 16.08 9.01 10.43
N ILE A 133 16.47 10.21 10.89
CA ILE A 133 16.95 11.29 10.02
C ILE A 133 18.28 10.89 9.39
N LEU A 134 19.22 10.38 10.21
CA LEU A 134 20.52 9.90 9.72
C LEU A 134 20.35 8.80 8.68
N TRP A 135 19.41 7.86 8.90
CA TRP A 135 19.13 6.79 7.95
C TRP A 135 18.61 7.31 6.61
N LEU A 136 17.72 8.32 6.61
CA LEU A 136 17.25 8.97 5.37
C LEU A 136 18.38 9.68 4.62
N GLN A 137 19.27 10.37 5.34
CA GLN A 137 20.41 11.07 4.75
C GLN A 137 21.44 10.10 4.17
N GLN A 138 21.72 8.99 4.86
CA GLN A 138 22.60 7.94 4.35
C GLN A 138 22.03 7.32 3.08
N ARG A 139 20.72 7.07 3.05
CA ARG A 139 20.02 6.55 1.88
C ARG A 139 20.14 7.49 0.67
N GLN A 140 19.95 8.79 0.88
CA GLN A 140 20.17 9.81 -0.15
C GLN A 140 21.62 9.83 -0.64
N ALA A 141 22.59 9.82 0.28
CA ALA A 141 24.02 9.85 -0.05
C ALA A 141 24.48 8.60 -0.83
N ALA A 142 23.85 7.45 -0.57
CA ALA A 142 24.08 6.22 -1.31
C ALA A 142 23.39 6.19 -2.69
N GLY A 143 22.57 7.20 -3.04
CA GLY A 143 21.79 7.24 -4.27
C GLY A 143 20.64 6.22 -4.29
N GLU A 144 20.24 5.70 -3.13
CA GLU A 144 19.11 4.80 -3.01
C GLU A 144 17.79 5.57 -3.12
N SER A 145 16.74 4.90 -3.59
CA SER A 145 15.44 5.54 -3.79
C SER A 145 14.84 6.05 -2.48
N LEU A 146 14.35 7.30 -2.49
CA LEU A 146 13.58 7.90 -1.42
C LEU A 146 12.06 7.85 -1.68
N ILE A 147 11.64 7.20 -2.76
CA ILE A 147 10.22 7.01 -3.08
C ILE A 147 9.61 6.08 -2.03
N TYR A 148 8.66 6.59 -1.25
CA TYR A 148 8.06 5.88 -0.13
C TYR A 148 7.65 4.44 -0.45
N THR A 149 7.06 4.22 -1.63
CA THR A 149 6.62 2.88 -2.04
C THR A 149 7.79 1.92 -2.21
N GLU A 150 8.89 2.35 -2.82
CA GLU A 150 10.08 1.52 -3.02
C GLU A 150 10.78 1.24 -1.69
N VAL A 151 10.92 2.27 -0.85
CA VAL A 151 11.45 2.11 0.51
C VAL A 151 10.58 1.16 1.33
N CYS A 152 9.26 1.17 1.17
CA CYS A 152 8.37 0.22 1.84
C CYS A 152 8.61 -1.21 1.38
N LEU A 153 8.92 -1.45 0.12
CA LEU A 153 9.21 -2.80 -0.39
C LEU A 153 10.54 -3.33 0.17
N GLU A 154 11.53 -2.47 0.36
CA GLU A 154 12.88 -2.86 0.81
C GLU A 154 13.07 -2.84 2.33
N ASN A 155 12.51 -1.83 2.99
CA ASN A 155 12.70 -1.48 4.41
C ASN A 155 11.38 -1.04 5.05
N ARG A 156 10.36 -1.90 4.95
CA ARG A 156 9.00 -1.60 5.42
C ARG A 156 8.94 -1.18 6.89
N ASP A 157 9.65 -1.88 7.76
CA ASP A 157 9.75 -1.61 9.18
C ASP A 157 10.20 -0.16 9.47
N LYS A 158 11.29 0.27 8.83
CA LYS A 158 11.83 1.63 8.90
C LYS A 158 10.88 2.64 8.28
N ALA A 159 10.37 2.37 7.07
CA ALA A 159 9.45 3.25 6.37
C ALA A 159 8.19 3.56 7.21
N MET A 160 7.61 2.52 7.81
CA MET A 160 6.44 2.64 8.67
C MET A 160 6.78 3.34 9.99
N ALA A 161 7.93 3.05 10.62
CA ALA A 161 8.35 3.73 11.83
C ALA A 161 8.58 5.23 11.62
N ILE A 162 9.21 5.61 10.52
CA ILE A 162 9.44 7.01 10.11
C ILE A 162 8.10 7.70 9.90
N ARG A 163 7.21 7.13 9.06
CA ARG A 163 5.91 7.74 8.77
C ARG A 163 5.09 7.97 10.04
N ARG A 164 5.07 7.01 10.98
CA ARG A 164 4.38 7.16 12.27
C ARG A 164 5.00 8.24 13.16
N THR A 165 6.32 8.40 13.14
CA THR A 165 7.05 9.31 14.05
C THR A 165 7.00 10.77 13.60
N PHE A 166 7.03 11.00 12.29
CA PHE A 166 7.00 12.35 11.68
C PHE A 166 5.63 12.73 11.12
N GLY A 167 4.62 11.87 11.25
CA GLY A 167 3.27 12.05 10.71
C GLY A 167 3.15 11.75 9.22
N SER A 168 4.16 12.10 8.41
CA SER A 168 4.22 11.76 6.99
C SER A 168 5.65 11.51 6.50
N TRP A 169 5.79 10.79 5.39
CA TRP A 169 7.09 10.58 4.75
C TRP A 169 7.71 11.90 4.28
N LYS A 170 6.89 12.79 3.68
CA LYS A 170 7.31 14.12 3.25
C LYS A 170 7.82 14.98 4.40
N ALA A 171 7.14 14.96 5.55
CA ALA A 171 7.60 15.66 6.74
C ALA A 171 8.94 15.11 7.25
N ALA A 172 9.15 13.79 7.17
CA ALA A 172 10.43 13.20 7.54
C ALA A 172 11.58 13.64 6.60
N LEU A 173 11.34 13.67 5.28
CA LEU A 173 12.32 14.15 4.30
C LEU A 173 12.67 15.63 4.54
N ALA A 174 11.65 16.47 4.80
CA ALA A 174 11.87 17.88 5.13
C ALA A 174 12.71 18.06 6.41
N MET A 175 12.44 17.26 7.46
CA MET A 175 13.26 17.26 8.68
C MET A 175 14.69 16.78 8.44
N ALA A 176 14.88 15.86 7.49
CA ALA A 176 16.18 15.40 7.06
C ALA A 176 16.91 16.37 6.12
N LYS A 177 16.28 17.49 5.75
CA LYS A 177 16.77 18.49 4.78
C LYS A 177 16.99 17.88 3.39
N ILE A 178 16.08 16.99 2.97
CA ILE A 178 16.08 16.34 1.67
C ILE A 178 14.93 16.94 0.84
N GLU A 179 15.27 17.48 -0.33
CA GLU A 179 14.33 18.09 -1.29
C GLU A 179 13.62 17.06 -2.18
#